data_AF-A0A1T5E646-F1
#
_entry.id   AF-A0A1T5E646-F1
#
_cell.length_a   1.000
_cell.length_b   1.000
_cell.length_c   1.000
_cell.angle_alpha   90.00
_cell.angle_beta   90.00
_cell.angle_gamma   90.00
#
_symmetry.space_group_name_H-M   'P 1'
#
loop_
_entity.id
_entity.type
_entity.pdbx_description
1 polymer ?
#
loop_
_entity_poly.entity_id
_entity_poly.type
_entity_poly.pdbx_seq_one_letter_code
_entity_poly.pdbx_strand_id
1 'polypeptide(L)'
;MSSEMEDIHRTGRDINDGIVHFGGQAESVFSSLAEQARVSIQKKADELAAQYLESNPNPDYYDCVQIVEEGVFSAGNEIKASSGSWGDSVDAALDAGVGTPAAKIACKRISMSH
;
A
#
# COMPACT_ATOMS: atom_id res chain seq x y z
N MET A 1 25.55 -40.84 -15.27
CA MET A 1 25.95 -39.42 -15.16
C MET A 1 24.65 -38.64 -15.06
N SER A 2 24.38 -38.09 -13.87
CA SER A 2 23.15 -37.40 -13.55
C SER A 2 23.13 -36.04 -14.25
N SER A 3 22.07 -35.77 -15.01
CA SER A 3 21.81 -34.44 -15.57
C SER A 3 21.10 -33.62 -14.50
N GLU A 4 21.86 -32.71 -13.89
CA GLU A 4 21.35 -31.74 -12.92
C GLU A 4 20.44 -30.72 -13.58
N MET A 5 19.38 -30.39 -12.83
CA MET A 5 18.43 -29.30 -13.04
C MET A 5 19.13 -27.95 -13.14
N GLU A 6 18.88 -27.21 -14.21
CA GLU A 6 19.16 -25.77 -14.24
C GLU A 6 18.14 -25.07 -15.15
N ASP A 7 16.90 -24.92 -14.67
CA ASP A 7 15.92 -24.07 -15.35
C ASP A 7 14.85 -23.53 -14.37
N ILE A 8 15.29 -23.02 -13.23
CA ILE A 8 14.44 -22.19 -12.38
C ILE A 8 15.38 -21.18 -11.73
N HIS A 9 15.65 -20.01 -12.33
CA HIS A 9 16.25 -18.86 -11.62
C HIS A 9 16.21 -17.54 -12.42
N ARG A 10 15.37 -17.41 -13.47
CA ARG A 10 15.25 -16.15 -14.21
C ARG A 10 14.00 -15.32 -13.91
N THR A 11 12.95 -15.91 -13.34
CA THR A 11 11.67 -15.20 -13.12
C THR A 11 11.67 -14.28 -11.89
N GLY A 12 12.55 -14.50 -10.91
CA GLY A 12 12.54 -13.73 -9.65
C GLY A 12 13.08 -12.31 -9.74
N ARG A 13 13.91 -11.99 -10.74
CA ARG A 13 14.57 -10.68 -10.84
C ARG A 13 13.69 -9.64 -11.55
N ASP A 14 12.94 -10.04 -12.57
CA ASP A 14 12.02 -9.14 -13.30
C ASP A 14 10.77 -8.79 -12.47
N ILE A 15 10.28 -9.71 -11.63
CA ILE A 15 9.18 -9.40 -10.68
C ILE A 15 9.63 -8.35 -9.66
N ASN A 16 10.88 -8.45 -9.17
CA ASN A 16 11.42 -7.49 -8.23
C ASN A 16 11.65 -6.10 -8.88
N ASP A 17 12.04 -6.03 -10.15
CA ASP A 17 12.20 -4.75 -10.86
C ASP A 17 10.85 -4.05 -11.10
N GLY A 18 9.81 -4.82 -11.46
CA GLY A 18 8.44 -4.34 -11.54
C GLY A 18 7.93 -3.82 -10.19
N ILE A 19 8.04 -4.60 -9.12
CA ILE A 19 7.58 -4.22 -7.77
C ILE A 19 8.34 -3.00 -7.23
N VAL A 20 9.64 -2.85 -7.53
CA VAL A 20 10.42 -1.67 -7.13
C VAL A 20 10.06 -0.43 -7.95
N HIS A 21 9.82 -0.56 -9.26
CA HIS A 21 9.36 0.56 -10.10
C HIS A 21 7.92 1.00 -9.73
N PHE A 22 7.01 0.06 -9.52
CA PHE A 22 5.64 0.35 -9.07
C PHE A 22 5.62 0.92 -7.65
N GLY A 23 6.44 0.39 -6.74
CA GLY A 23 6.59 0.92 -5.38
C GLY A 23 7.14 2.35 -5.36
N GLY A 24 8.18 2.64 -6.14
CA GLY A 24 8.75 3.98 -6.23
C GLY A 24 7.82 4.99 -6.93
N GLN A 25 7.05 4.54 -7.92
CA GLN A 25 6.02 5.37 -8.56
C GLN A 25 4.88 5.69 -7.60
N ALA A 26 4.36 4.71 -6.85
CA ALA A 26 3.34 4.92 -5.84
C ALA A 26 3.80 5.91 -4.75
N GLU A 27 5.04 5.79 -4.27
CA GLU A 27 5.62 6.73 -3.29
C GLU A 27 5.75 8.16 -3.85
N SER A 28 6.15 8.29 -5.11
CA SER A 28 6.26 9.58 -5.79
C SER A 28 4.89 10.22 -6.01
N VAL A 29 3.91 9.45 -6.51
CA VAL A 29 2.52 9.91 -6.72
C VAL A 29 1.90 10.30 -5.38
N PHE A 30 2.04 9.47 -4.35
CA PHE A 30 1.55 9.76 -3.01
C PHE A 30 2.17 11.04 -2.45
N SER A 31 3.46 11.29 -2.68
CA SER A 31 4.11 12.53 -2.22
C SER A 31 3.65 13.76 -3.00
N SER A 32 3.32 13.60 -4.28
CA SER A 32 2.87 14.67 -5.19
C SER A 32 1.38 15.01 -5.09
N LEU A 33 0.59 14.14 -4.44
CA LEU A 33 -0.83 14.39 -4.19
C LEU A 33 -1.04 15.69 -3.39
N ALA A 34 -2.20 16.31 -3.60
CA ALA A 34 -2.66 17.40 -2.75
C ALA A 34 -2.61 16.96 -1.28
N GLU A 35 -2.14 17.84 -0.38
CA GLU A 35 -1.96 17.51 1.04
C GLU A 35 -3.23 16.93 1.66
N GLN A 36 -4.40 17.48 1.30
CA GLN A 36 -5.71 17.00 1.75
C GLN A 36 -6.01 15.55 1.32
N ALA A 37 -5.58 15.16 0.11
CA ALA A 37 -5.68 13.80 -0.38
C ALA A 37 -4.77 12.86 0.38
N ARG A 38 -3.51 13.26 0.58
CA ARG A 38 -2.52 12.50 1.34
C ARG A 38 -2.98 12.22 2.76
N VAL A 39 -3.48 13.26 3.44
CA VAL A 39 -3.99 13.16 4.81
C VAL A 39 -5.22 12.24 4.87
N SER A 40 -6.16 12.37 3.94
CA SER A 40 -7.37 11.52 3.93
C SER A 40 -7.04 10.05 3.68
N ILE A 41 -6.17 9.77 2.72
CA ILE A 41 -5.68 8.40 2.41
C ILE A 41 -4.92 7.84 3.61
N GLN A 42 -3.98 8.62 4.18
CA GLN A 42 -3.21 8.17 5.33
C GLN A 42 -4.08 7.92 6.55
N LYS A 43 -5.07 8.78 6.81
CA LYS A 43 -6.01 8.61 7.92
C LYS A 43 -6.80 7.31 7.78
N LYS A 44 -7.31 7.00 6.58
CA LYS A 44 -8.00 5.73 6.34
C LYS A 44 -7.06 4.53 6.54
N ALA A 45 -5.81 4.63 6.06
CA ALA A 45 -4.81 3.59 6.28
C ALA A 45 -4.53 3.37 7.78
N ASP A 46 -4.42 4.45 8.56
CA ASP A 46 -4.21 4.40 10.00
C ASP A 46 -5.42 3.76 10.72
N GLU A 47 -6.65 4.10 10.33
CA GLU A 47 -7.88 3.50 10.87
C GLU A 47 -7.94 1.99 10.60
N LEU A 48 -7.61 1.55 9.38
CA LEU A 48 -7.58 0.14 9.00
C LEU A 48 -6.47 -0.63 9.72
N ALA A 49 -5.28 -0.02 9.87
CA ALA A 49 -4.18 -0.62 10.62
C ALA A 49 -4.54 -0.79 12.10
N ALA A 50 -5.24 0.18 12.70
CA ALA A 50 -5.74 0.06 14.06
C ALA A 50 -6.76 -1.09 14.20
N GLN A 51 -7.71 -1.21 13.27
CA GLN A 51 -8.66 -2.33 13.24
C GLN A 51 -7.97 -3.69 13.07
N TYR A 52 -6.92 -3.75 12.23
CA TYR A 52 -6.10 -4.93 12.07
C TYR A 52 -5.42 -5.32 13.39
N LEU A 53 -4.83 -4.35 14.11
CA LEU A 53 -4.17 -4.58 15.39
C LEU A 53 -5.13 -5.13 16.45
N GLU A 54 -6.36 -4.62 16.51
CA GLU A 54 -7.39 -5.11 17.47
C GLU A 54 -7.71 -6.59 17.27
N SER A 55 -7.64 -7.07 16.02
CA SER A 55 -7.92 -8.47 15.67
C SER A 55 -6.66 -9.35 15.68
N ASN A 56 -5.47 -8.74 15.66
CA ASN A 56 -4.18 -9.42 15.52
C ASN A 56 -3.20 -8.94 16.61
N PRO A 57 -3.17 -9.58 17.80
CA PRO A 57 -2.32 -9.16 18.92
C PRO A 57 -0.82 -9.33 18.66
N ASN A 58 -0.45 -10.10 17.64
CA ASN A 58 0.91 -10.20 17.09
C ASN A 58 0.85 -9.84 15.59
N PRO A 59 0.78 -8.54 15.25
CA PRO A 59 0.59 -8.11 13.87
C PRO A 59 1.82 -8.45 13.02
N ASP A 60 1.62 -9.14 11.89
CA ASP A 60 2.66 -9.27 10.87
C ASP A 60 2.65 -8.01 9.97
N TYR A 61 3.83 -7.48 9.69
CA TYR A 61 3.95 -6.25 8.90
C TYR A 61 3.44 -6.44 7.47
N TYR A 62 3.79 -7.54 6.81
CA TYR A 62 3.43 -7.76 5.41
C TYR A 62 1.95 -8.09 5.26
N ASP A 63 1.38 -8.87 6.19
CA ASP A 63 -0.05 -9.17 6.25
C ASP A 63 -0.88 -7.89 6.49
N CYS A 64 -0.47 -7.06 7.46
CA CYS A 64 -1.09 -5.76 7.69
C CYS A 64 -1.06 -4.90 6.42
N VAL A 65 0.10 -4.80 5.74
CA VAL A 65 0.23 -3.96 4.54
C VAL A 65 -0.73 -4.42 3.45
N GLN A 66 -0.87 -5.73 3.20
CA GLN A 66 -1.80 -6.26 2.21
C GLN A 66 -3.26 -5.90 2.54
N ILE A 67 -3.68 -6.12 3.79
CA ILE A 67 -5.06 -5.86 4.22
C ILE A 67 -5.39 -4.37 4.19
N VAL A 68 -4.47 -3.53 4.69
CA VAL A 68 -4.68 -2.08 4.75
C VAL A 68 -4.64 -1.47 3.35
N GLU A 69 -3.76 -1.92 2.46
CA GLU A 69 -3.71 -1.47 1.08
C GLU A 69 -5.03 -1.75 0.34
N GLU A 70 -5.55 -2.98 0.43
CA GLU A 70 -6.82 -3.36 -0.18
C GLU A 70 -7.99 -2.58 0.41
N GLY A 71 -7.98 -2.35 1.72
CA GLY A 71 -8.99 -1.52 2.40
C GLY A 71 -8.93 -0.05 1.96
N VAL A 72 -7.74 0.52 1.78
CA VAL A 72 -7.57 1.90 1.27
C VAL A 72 -8.04 2.00 -0.18
N PHE A 73 -7.71 1.02 -1.02
CA PHE A 73 -8.18 0.96 -2.40
C PHE A 73 -9.71 0.89 -2.46
N SER A 74 -10.32 0.03 -1.65
CA SER A 74 -11.78 -0.10 -1.55
C SER A 74 -12.46 1.17 -1.02
N ALA A 75 -11.80 1.88 -0.10
CA ALA A 75 -12.27 3.15 0.45
C ALA A 75 -12.08 4.34 -0.50
N GLY A 76 -11.46 4.15 -1.67
CA GLY A 76 -11.19 5.22 -2.63
C GLY A 76 -12.41 6.04 -3.00
N ASN A 77 -13.54 5.37 -3.22
CA ASN A 77 -14.82 6.02 -3.50
C ASN A 77 -15.34 6.86 -2.32
N GLU A 78 -15.12 6.42 -1.08
CA GLU A 78 -15.50 7.18 0.13
C GLU A 78 -14.63 8.42 0.31
N ILE A 79 -13.31 8.27 0.07
CA ILE A 79 -12.36 9.37 0.11
C ILE A 79 -12.78 10.39 -0.95
N LYS A 80 -12.97 9.97 -2.21
CA LYS A 80 -13.42 10.82 -3.33
C LYS A 80 -14.73 11.55 -3.03
N ALA A 81 -15.73 10.85 -2.48
CA ALA A 81 -17.02 11.47 -2.12
C ALA A 81 -16.86 12.64 -1.15
N SER A 82 -15.82 12.61 -0.32
CA SER A 82 -15.48 13.65 0.66
C SER A 82 -14.52 14.72 0.12
N SER A 83 -14.10 14.63 -1.15
CA SER A 83 -12.90 15.31 -1.68
C SER A 83 -13.14 16.58 -2.50
N GLY A 84 -14.38 16.90 -2.89
CA GLY A 84 -14.64 18.08 -3.74
C GLY A 84 -13.74 18.12 -4.98
N SER A 85 -12.99 19.21 -5.17
CA SER A 85 -12.16 19.46 -6.36
C SER A 85 -10.86 18.65 -6.47
N TRP A 86 -10.43 17.94 -5.41
CA TRP A 86 -9.22 17.11 -5.45
C TRP A 86 -9.51 15.60 -5.55
N GLY A 87 -10.80 15.21 -5.58
CA GLY A 87 -11.22 13.82 -5.64
C GLY A 87 -10.79 13.07 -6.89
N ASP A 88 -10.68 13.75 -8.04
CA ASP A 88 -10.21 13.11 -9.28
C ASP A 88 -8.74 12.71 -9.20
N SER A 89 -7.94 13.43 -8.40
CA SER A 89 -6.54 13.06 -8.13
C SER A 89 -6.42 11.81 -7.24
N VAL A 90 -7.46 11.47 -6.48
CA VAL A 90 -7.48 10.30 -5.60
C VAL A 90 -7.62 9.02 -6.42
N ASP A 91 -8.54 8.98 -7.39
CA ASP A 91 -8.73 7.80 -8.25
C ASP A 91 -7.43 7.47 -9.01
N ALA A 92 -6.85 8.48 -9.67
CA ALA A 92 -5.59 8.31 -10.40
C ALA A 92 -4.43 7.85 -9.50
N ALA A 93 -4.43 8.27 -8.24
CA ALA A 93 -3.40 7.87 -7.30
C ALA A 93 -3.64 6.45 -6.75
N LEU A 94 -4.89 6.08 -6.47
CA LEU A 94 -5.22 4.72 -6.06
C LEU A 94 -4.93 3.71 -7.17
N ASP A 95 -5.24 4.06 -8.43
CA ASP A 95 -4.84 3.29 -9.61
C ASP A 95 -3.32 3.19 -9.76
N ALA A 96 -2.58 4.22 -9.34
CA ALA A 96 -1.12 4.22 -9.29
C ALA A 96 -0.53 3.48 -8.07
N GLY A 97 -1.37 2.87 -7.21
CA GLY A 97 -0.93 2.08 -6.07
C GLY A 97 -0.56 2.88 -4.81
N VAL A 98 -1.03 4.12 -4.64
CA VAL A 98 -0.73 4.91 -3.43
C VAL A 98 -1.31 4.33 -2.13
N GLY A 99 -2.17 3.31 -2.22
CA GLY A 99 -2.60 2.53 -1.07
C GLY A 99 -1.41 1.84 -0.38
N THR A 100 -0.44 1.35 -1.14
CA THR A 100 0.75 0.66 -0.62
C THR A 100 1.62 1.55 0.29
N PRO A 101 2.07 2.76 -0.12
CA PRO A 101 2.88 3.60 0.77
C PRO A 101 2.12 4.05 2.02
N ALA A 102 0.83 4.36 1.91
CA ALA A 102 0.01 4.72 3.08
C ALA A 102 -0.12 3.56 4.07
N ALA A 103 -0.38 2.34 3.56
CA ALA A 103 -0.43 1.11 4.34
C ALA A 103 0.91 0.79 5.01
N LYS A 104 2.03 0.89 4.27
CA LYS A 104 3.38 0.70 4.81
C LYS A 104 3.67 1.62 5.99
N ILE A 105 3.26 2.89 5.91
CA ILE A 105 3.44 3.87 6.99
C ILE A 105 2.57 3.48 8.20
N ALA A 106 1.29 3.17 7.98
CA ALA A 106 0.35 2.84 9.04
C ALA A 106 0.74 1.53 9.77
N CYS A 107 1.00 0.46 9.03
CA CYS A 107 1.39 -0.84 9.56
C CYS A 107 2.72 -0.79 10.31
N LYS A 108 3.67 0.03 9.85
CA LYS A 108 4.95 0.22 10.55
C LYS A 108 4.75 0.87 11.93
N ARG A 109 3.77 1.77 12.08
CA ARG A 109 3.48 2.43 13.38
C ARG A 109 2.97 1.43 14.40
N ILE A 110 2.07 0.53 14.01
CA ILE A 110 1.53 -0.49 14.93
C ILE A 110 2.55 -1.59 15.23
N SER A 111 3.38 -1.98 14.25
CA SER A 111 4.38 -3.04 14.44
C SER A 111 5.59 -2.61 15.28
N MET A 112 5.85 -1.30 15.40
CA MET A 112 6.88 -0.75 16.29
C MET A 112 6.36 -0.41 17.69
N SER A 113 5.05 -0.54 17.92
CA SER A 113 4.39 -0.23 19.19
C SER A 113 4.20 -1.47 20.09
N HIS A 114 4.59 -2.65 19.61
CA HIS A 114 4.53 -3.93 20.32
C HIS A 114 5.94 -4.47 20.62
#